data_AF-A0A7S1ZE68-F1
#
_entry.id   AF-A0A7S1ZE68-F1
#
_cell.length_a   1.000
_cell.length_b   1.000
_cell.length_c   1.000
_cell.angle_alpha   90.00
_cell.angle_beta   90.00
_cell.angle_gamma   90.00
#
_symmetry.space_group_name_H-M   'P 1'
#
loop_
_entity.id
_entity.type
_entity.pdbx_description
1 polymer ?
#
loop_
_entity_poly.entity_id
_entity_poly.type
_entity_poly.pdbx_seq_one_letter_code
_entity_poly.pdbx_strand_id
1 'polypeptide(L)'
;RKVAVLVGGPDWPVSVLCGILGLDLLPVLIATIPVVALIVPTVLCGSFAYMGSLETDNGLDLYPWADTMGAVASALSAGAMFYFTLSAASAVKDTLLNCKDEIDAIPIDQAVAKADADAVKWDKAHRKAVVWTNVPVLIKHALIVSVLSMMACVYLLIVFNSKCFREYDLMYTIKENLGGKWYNIVLPLGRWALGFFAVSYLLLAGVFESWAKRETERVLKEEGTDEESEPLKLTEAATYA
;
A
#
# COMPACT_ATOMS: atom_id res chain seq x y z
N ARG A 1 1.11 11.41 -24.33
CA ARG A 1 1.99 10.71 -23.36
C ARG A 1 2.23 11.54 -22.10
N LYS A 2 2.75 12.77 -22.16
CA LYS A 2 2.92 13.65 -20.98
C LYS A 2 1.65 13.80 -20.12
N VAL A 3 0.50 13.96 -20.77
CA VAL A 3 -0.83 14.03 -20.13
C VAL A 3 -1.19 12.75 -19.35
N ALA A 4 -0.72 11.58 -19.79
CA ALA A 4 -0.99 10.32 -19.09
C ALA A 4 -0.29 10.26 -17.73
N VAL A 5 0.79 11.01 -17.51
CA VAL A 5 1.46 11.11 -16.20
C VAL A 5 0.51 11.72 -15.15
N LEU A 6 -0.37 12.63 -15.57
CA LEU A 6 -1.31 13.30 -14.68
C LEU A 6 -2.56 12.46 -14.36
N VAL A 7 -2.85 11.42 -15.16
CA VAL A 7 -4.08 10.61 -15.06
C VAL A 7 -3.77 9.15 -14.71
N GLY A 8 -2.54 8.69 -14.93
CA GLY A 8 -2.10 7.32 -14.67
C GLY A 8 -1.65 7.08 -13.23
N GLY A 9 -1.41 8.14 -12.46
CA GLY A 9 -1.21 8.05 -11.01
C GLY A 9 -2.53 8.25 -10.24
N PRO A 10 -2.57 7.93 -8.94
CA PRO A 10 -3.69 8.32 -8.09
C PRO A 10 -3.85 9.85 -8.14
N ASP A 11 -5.08 10.29 -8.37
CA ASP A 11 -5.47 11.70 -8.63
C ASP A 11 -5.05 12.65 -7.51
N TRP A 12 -5.22 12.21 -6.25
CA TRP A 12 -4.88 13.00 -5.08
C TRP A 12 -3.38 13.25 -4.93
N PRO A 13 -2.49 12.23 -4.90
CA PRO A 13 -1.04 12.45 -4.84
C PRO A 13 -0.49 13.24 -6.03
N VAL A 14 -1.03 13.05 -7.23
CA VAL A 14 -0.59 13.78 -8.43
C VAL A 14 -0.95 15.26 -8.32
N SER A 15 -2.17 15.59 -7.91
CA SER A 15 -2.62 16.98 -7.76
C SER A 15 -1.86 17.72 -6.65
N VAL A 16 -1.59 17.03 -5.52
CA VAL A 16 -0.76 17.55 -4.43
C VAL A 16 0.67 17.81 -4.91
N LEU A 17 1.26 16.86 -5.65
CA LEU A 17 2.60 17.02 -6.22
C LEU A 17 2.67 18.20 -7.19
N CYS A 18 1.68 18.40 -8.05
CA CYS A 18 1.60 19.58 -8.92
C CYS A 18 1.61 20.90 -8.13
N GLY A 19 0.94 20.93 -6.97
CA GLY A 19 0.95 22.07 -6.06
C GLY A 19 2.31 22.31 -5.40
N ILE A 20 2.96 21.24 -4.91
CA ILE A 20 4.31 21.31 -4.31
C ILE A 20 5.34 21.78 -5.34
N LEU A 21 5.24 21.32 -6.59
CA LEU A 21 6.12 21.72 -7.69
C LEU A 21 5.82 23.13 -8.23
N GLY A 22 4.78 23.80 -7.73
CA GLY A 22 4.42 25.15 -8.15
C GLY A 22 3.97 25.26 -9.61
N LEU A 23 3.34 24.22 -10.15
CA LEU A 23 2.86 24.23 -11.54
C LEU A 23 1.64 25.13 -11.71
N ASP A 24 1.50 25.74 -12.88
CA ASP A 24 0.34 26.56 -13.21
C ASP A 24 -0.96 25.74 -13.20
N LEU A 25 -1.99 26.26 -12.52
CA LEU A 25 -3.25 25.56 -12.27
C LEU A 25 -4.02 25.22 -13.56
N LEU A 26 -4.10 26.15 -14.50
CA LEU A 26 -4.93 25.99 -15.71
C LEU A 26 -4.42 24.89 -16.64
N PRO A 27 -3.11 24.83 -16.98
CA PRO A 27 -2.55 23.70 -17.72
C PRO A 27 -2.77 22.35 -17.05
N VAL A 28 -2.62 22.28 -15.72
CA VAL A 28 -2.84 21.04 -14.95
C VAL A 28 -4.29 20.60 -15.07
N LEU A 29 -5.25 21.52 -14.85
CA LEU A 29 -6.66 21.21 -14.93
C LEU A 29 -7.06 20.67 -16.32
N ILE A 30 -6.61 21.33 -17.39
CA ILE A 30 -6.87 20.89 -18.77
C ILE A 30 -6.25 19.51 -19.02
N ALA A 31 -5.02 19.29 -18.56
CA ALA A 31 -4.34 18.03 -18.75
C ALA A 31 -4.94 16.88 -17.89
N THR A 32 -5.70 17.18 -16.85
CA THR A 32 -6.44 16.17 -16.09
C THR A 32 -7.78 15.76 -16.72
N ILE A 33 -8.32 16.53 -17.68
CA ILE A 33 -9.64 16.23 -18.32
C ILE A 33 -9.80 14.77 -18.79
N PRO A 34 -8.78 14.09 -19.37
CA PRO A 34 -8.92 12.70 -19.78
C PRO A 34 -9.27 11.72 -18.65
N VAL A 35 -9.16 12.12 -17.37
CA VAL A 35 -9.61 11.33 -16.20
C VAL A 35 -11.10 11.00 -16.26
N VAL A 36 -11.90 11.76 -17.02
CA VAL A 36 -13.32 11.45 -17.25
C VAL A 36 -13.51 10.04 -17.82
N ALA A 37 -12.56 9.56 -18.64
CA ALA A 37 -12.57 8.20 -19.18
C ALA A 37 -12.42 7.10 -18.11
N LEU A 38 -11.93 7.44 -16.92
CA LEU A 38 -11.87 6.57 -15.74
C LEU A 38 -13.07 6.78 -14.82
N ILE A 39 -13.48 8.04 -14.59
CA ILE A 39 -14.57 8.39 -13.68
C ILE A 39 -15.90 7.81 -14.16
N VAL A 40 -16.23 7.99 -15.44
CA VAL A 40 -17.52 7.54 -16.01
C VAL A 40 -17.75 6.03 -15.80
N PRO A 41 -16.86 5.12 -16.23
CA PRO A 41 -17.08 3.70 -16.03
C PRO A 41 -17.02 3.29 -14.55
N THR A 42 -16.29 4.02 -13.69
CA THR A 42 -16.27 3.76 -12.24
C THR A 42 -17.62 4.09 -11.59
N VAL A 43 -18.20 5.25 -11.92
CA VAL A 43 -19.53 5.66 -11.43
C VAL A 43 -20.62 4.72 -11.96
N LEU A 44 -20.52 4.33 -13.23
CA LEU A 44 -21.43 3.34 -13.82
C LEU A 44 -21.31 1.98 -13.12
N CYS A 45 -20.11 1.50 -12.80
CA CYS A 45 -19.90 0.27 -12.05
C CYS A 45 -20.63 0.30 -10.70
N GLY A 46 -20.49 1.39 -9.92
CA GLY A 46 -21.20 1.56 -8.66
C GLY A 46 -22.72 1.63 -8.84
N SER A 47 -23.18 2.31 -9.89
CA SER A 47 -24.60 2.43 -10.21
C SER A 47 -25.22 1.08 -10.60
N PHE A 48 -24.50 0.28 -11.39
CA PHE A 48 -24.92 -1.06 -11.77
C PHE A 48 -24.89 -2.03 -10.58
N ALA A 49 -23.89 -1.93 -9.71
CA ALA A 49 -23.85 -2.72 -8.47
C ALA A 49 -25.05 -2.41 -7.56
N TYR A 50 -25.41 -1.13 -7.42
CA TYR A 50 -26.62 -0.73 -6.69
C TYR A 50 -27.89 -1.31 -7.34
N MET A 51 -28.03 -1.21 -8.67
CA MET A 51 -29.18 -1.77 -9.37
C MET A 51 -29.26 -3.31 -9.27
N GLY A 52 -28.11 -3.99 -9.23
CA GLY A 52 -28.03 -5.44 -9.00
C GLY A 52 -28.49 -5.87 -7.62
N SER A 53 -28.35 -5.00 -6.61
CA SER A 53 -28.83 -5.27 -5.24
C SER A 53 -30.35 -5.09 -5.04
N LEU A 54 -31.08 -4.61 -6.05
CA LEU A 54 -32.51 -4.38 -5.93
C LEU A 54 -33.28 -5.66 -6.27
N GLU A 55 -34.05 -6.15 -5.31
CA GLU A 55 -34.96 -7.28 -5.47
C GLU A 55 -36.42 -6.81 -5.51
N THR A 56 -37.26 -7.55 -6.24
CA THR A 56 -38.72 -7.41 -6.21
C THR A 56 -39.27 -8.04 -4.92
N ASP A 57 -40.48 -7.68 -4.49
CA ASP A 57 -41.15 -8.27 -3.30
C ASP A 57 -41.20 -9.82 -3.28
N ASN A 58 -41.02 -10.46 -4.45
CA ASN A 58 -40.97 -11.91 -4.62
C ASN A 58 -39.54 -12.51 -4.50
N GLY A 59 -38.53 -11.73 -4.12
CA GLY A 59 -37.12 -12.14 -4.01
C GLY A 59 -36.45 -12.41 -5.36
N LEU A 60 -36.92 -11.76 -6.44
CA LEU A 60 -36.34 -11.86 -7.77
C LEU A 60 -35.64 -10.54 -8.12
N ASP A 61 -34.45 -10.62 -8.72
CA ASP A 61 -33.67 -9.46 -9.16
C ASP A 61 -34.51 -8.52 -10.03
N LEU A 62 -34.59 -7.25 -9.63
CA LEU A 62 -35.32 -6.22 -10.36
C LEU A 62 -34.63 -5.87 -11.68
N TYR A 63 -33.30 -5.95 -11.71
CA TYR A 63 -32.47 -5.68 -12.90
C TYR A 63 -31.45 -6.81 -13.15
N PRO A 64 -31.85 -7.94 -13.76
CA PRO A 64 -30.95 -9.10 -13.97
C PRO A 64 -29.72 -8.81 -14.85
N TRP A 65 -29.76 -7.73 -15.64
CA TRP A 65 -28.65 -7.31 -16.51
C TRP A 65 -27.62 -6.43 -15.79
N ALA A 66 -27.95 -5.90 -14.61
CA ALA A 66 -27.15 -4.91 -13.90
C ALA A 66 -25.77 -5.47 -13.54
N ASP A 67 -25.68 -6.69 -13.03
CA ASP A 67 -24.40 -7.34 -12.70
C ASP A 67 -23.47 -7.47 -13.91
N THR A 68 -24.04 -7.81 -15.07
CA THR A 68 -23.27 -7.92 -16.33
C THR A 68 -22.73 -6.56 -16.75
N MET A 69 -23.54 -5.50 -16.67
CA MET A 69 -23.10 -4.14 -16.99
C MET A 69 -22.12 -3.59 -15.96
N GLY A 70 -22.27 -3.96 -14.69
CA GLY A 70 -21.30 -3.68 -13.62
C GLY A 70 -19.94 -4.29 -13.93
N ALA A 71 -19.91 -5.57 -14.34
CA ALA A 71 -18.69 -6.24 -14.74
C ALA A 71 -18.02 -5.57 -15.97
N VAL A 72 -18.80 -5.18 -16.98
CA VAL A 72 -18.29 -4.45 -18.16
C VAL A 72 -17.71 -3.09 -17.76
N ALA A 73 -18.43 -2.32 -16.95
CA ALA A 73 -17.99 -1.01 -16.48
C ALA A 73 -16.72 -1.12 -15.62
N SER A 74 -16.63 -2.14 -14.76
CA SER A 74 -15.42 -2.46 -13.99
C SER A 74 -14.25 -2.81 -14.91
N ALA A 75 -14.46 -3.65 -15.92
CA ALA A 75 -13.42 -4.03 -16.89
C ALA A 75 -12.92 -2.82 -17.70
N LEU A 76 -13.82 -1.94 -18.13
CA LEU A 76 -13.46 -0.69 -18.81
C LEU A 76 -12.65 0.24 -17.90
N SER A 77 -13.03 0.37 -16.64
CA SER A 77 -12.30 1.18 -15.65
C SER A 77 -10.89 0.63 -15.44
N ALA A 78 -10.75 -0.69 -15.23
CA ALA A 78 -9.47 -1.36 -15.08
C ALA A 78 -8.60 -1.21 -16.34
N GLY A 79 -9.19 -1.37 -17.53
CA GLY A 79 -8.49 -1.19 -18.81
C GLY A 79 -7.99 0.24 -19.02
N ALA A 80 -8.82 1.24 -18.72
CA ALA A 80 -8.44 2.65 -18.79
C ALA A 80 -7.31 2.97 -17.81
N MET A 81 -7.43 2.51 -16.56
CA MET A 81 -6.39 2.69 -15.54
C MET A 81 -5.07 2.04 -15.96
N PHE A 82 -5.12 0.81 -16.46
CA PHE A 82 -3.95 0.10 -16.96
C PHE A 82 -3.28 0.85 -18.12
N TYR A 83 -4.07 1.33 -19.09
CA TYR A 83 -3.58 2.10 -20.22
C TYR A 83 -2.87 3.39 -19.78
N PHE A 84 -3.50 4.19 -18.90
CA PHE A 84 -2.91 5.44 -18.43
C PHE A 84 -1.66 5.20 -17.59
N THR A 85 -1.66 4.19 -16.72
CA THR A 85 -0.50 3.82 -15.89
C THR A 85 0.69 3.40 -16.75
N LEU A 86 0.48 2.52 -17.74
CA LEU A 86 1.55 2.12 -18.66
C LEU A 86 2.04 3.27 -19.53
N SER A 87 1.13 4.13 -19.98
CA SER A 87 1.47 5.32 -20.77
C SER A 87 2.27 6.34 -19.96
N ALA A 88 1.98 6.46 -18.66
CA ALA A 88 2.74 7.28 -17.72
C ALA A 88 4.14 6.69 -17.46
N ALA A 89 4.21 5.40 -17.12
CA ALA A 89 5.46 4.71 -16.84
C ALA A 89 6.42 4.73 -18.04
N SER A 90 5.89 4.49 -19.25
CA SER A 90 6.69 4.60 -20.48
C SER A 90 7.18 6.02 -20.74
N ALA A 91 6.34 7.04 -20.52
CA ALA A 91 6.75 8.45 -20.66
C ALA A 91 7.86 8.82 -19.67
N VAL A 92 7.74 8.40 -18.40
CA VAL A 92 8.77 8.63 -17.37
C VAL A 92 10.06 7.91 -17.76
N LYS A 93 9.99 6.64 -18.14
CA LYS A 93 11.16 5.87 -18.57
C LYS A 93 11.86 6.51 -19.77
N ASP A 94 11.09 6.91 -20.79
CA ASP A 94 11.61 7.57 -21.98
C ASP A 94 12.32 8.89 -21.61
N THR A 95 11.77 9.66 -20.67
CA THR A 95 12.42 10.88 -20.17
C THR A 95 13.68 10.59 -19.37
N LEU A 96 13.67 9.60 -18.47
CA LEU A 96 14.86 9.20 -17.70
C LEU A 96 16.02 8.76 -18.59
N LEU A 97 15.74 8.07 -19.70
CA LEU A 97 16.77 7.59 -20.62
C LEU A 97 17.28 8.69 -21.56
N ASN A 98 16.37 9.49 -22.14
CA ASN A 98 16.75 10.47 -23.15
C ASN A 98 17.27 11.79 -22.56
N CYS A 99 16.95 12.09 -21.29
CA CYS A 99 17.37 13.29 -20.59
C CYS A 99 18.30 12.96 -19.41
N LYS A 100 19.00 11.81 -19.45
CA LYS A 100 19.88 11.36 -18.35
C LYS A 100 20.89 12.43 -17.95
N ASP A 101 21.59 13.03 -18.91
CA ASP A 101 22.61 14.04 -18.65
C ASP A 101 22.04 15.31 -17.99
N GLU A 102 20.82 15.71 -18.35
CA GLU A 102 20.13 16.86 -17.73
C GLU A 102 19.69 16.54 -16.29
N ILE A 103 19.26 15.30 -16.05
CA ILE A 103 18.80 14.82 -14.74
C ILE A 103 19.98 14.62 -13.79
N ASP A 104 21.06 14.03 -14.26
CA ASP A 104 22.30 13.81 -13.49
C ASP A 104 22.99 15.16 -13.17
N ALA A 105 22.74 16.21 -13.96
CA ALA A 105 23.20 17.56 -13.68
C ALA A 105 22.40 18.29 -12.58
N ILE A 106 21.23 17.78 -12.19
CA ILE A 106 20.46 18.35 -11.08
C ILE A 106 21.27 18.13 -9.78
N PRO A 107 21.62 19.20 -9.05
CA PRO A 107 22.42 19.07 -7.84
C PRO A 107 21.67 18.24 -6.80
N ILE A 108 22.36 17.22 -6.27
CA ILE A 108 21.81 16.36 -5.22
C ILE A 108 21.58 17.19 -3.96
N ASP A 109 20.36 17.14 -3.44
CA ASP A 109 20.03 17.73 -2.15
C ASP A 109 20.83 17.03 -1.04
N GLN A 110 21.65 17.79 -0.32
CA GLN A 110 22.49 17.28 0.75
C GLN A 110 21.68 16.61 1.87
N ALA A 111 20.45 17.07 2.13
CA ALA A 111 19.57 16.45 3.11
C ALA A 111 19.14 15.04 2.67
N VAL A 112 18.85 14.86 1.38
CA VAL A 112 18.48 13.56 0.79
C VAL A 112 19.70 12.65 0.75
N ALA A 113 20.85 13.14 0.27
CA ALA A 113 22.09 12.35 0.25
C ALA A 113 22.49 11.82 1.63
N LYS A 114 22.32 12.64 2.66
CA LYS A 114 22.57 12.22 4.04
C LYS A 114 21.56 11.17 4.50
N ALA A 115 20.27 11.37 4.24
CA ALA A 115 19.23 10.40 4.59
C ALA A 115 19.44 9.05 3.89
N ASP A 116 19.85 9.06 2.61
CA ASP A 116 20.19 7.86 1.86
C ASP A 116 21.41 7.15 2.44
N ALA A 117 22.46 7.90 2.80
CA ALA A 117 23.65 7.33 3.44
C ALA A 117 23.31 6.71 4.80
N ASP A 118 22.49 7.38 5.62
CA ASP A 118 22.04 6.87 6.92
C ASP A 118 21.14 5.63 6.76
N ALA A 119 20.26 5.61 5.75
CA ALA A 119 19.42 4.47 5.40
C ALA A 119 20.24 3.27 4.92
N VAL A 120 21.27 3.48 4.11
CA VAL A 120 22.18 2.42 3.65
C VAL A 120 22.95 1.82 4.83
N LYS A 121 23.45 2.65 5.75
CA LYS A 121 24.11 2.18 6.98
C LYS A 121 23.13 1.39 7.84
N TRP A 122 21.91 1.89 8.04
CA TRP A 122 20.87 1.21 8.79
C TRP A 122 20.50 -0.14 8.16
N ASP A 123 20.25 -0.22 6.85
CA ASP A 123 19.89 -1.47 6.16
C ASP A 123 21.00 -2.52 6.28
N LYS A 124 22.26 -2.12 6.11
CA LYS A 124 23.42 -3.02 6.26
C LYS A 124 23.50 -3.61 7.67
N ALA A 125 23.38 -2.77 8.70
CA ALA A 125 23.39 -3.22 10.09
C ALA A 125 22.15 -4.06 10.43
N HIS A 126 20.97 -3.66 9.94
CA HIS A 126 19.72 -4.36 10.17
C HIS A 126 19.77 -5.77 9.59
N ARG A 127 20.21 -5.91 8.33
CA ARG A 127 20.38 -7.21 7.67
C ARG A 127 21.29 -8.16 8.44
N LYS A 128 22.38 -7.64 9.02
CA LYS A 128 23.30 -8.44 9.87
C LYS A 128 22.64 -8.85 11.19
N ALA A 129 21.87 -7.96 11.81
CA ALA A 129 21.19 -8.21 13.07
C ALA A 129 20.07 -9.27 12.94
N VAL A 130 19.30 -9.24 11.84
CA VAL A 130 18.13 -10.13 11.65
C VAL A 130 18.44 -11.46 10.96
N VAL A 131 19.72 -11.78 10.70
CA VAL A 131 20.09 -13.09 10.13
C VAL A 131 19.59 -14.20 11.06
N TRP A 132 18.91 -15.21 10.50
CA TRP A 132 18.28 -16.28 11.28
C TRP A 132 19.21 -16.97 12.28
N THR A 133 20.50 -17.09 11.99
CA THR A 133 21.49 -17.67 12.93
C THR A 133 21.67 -16.84 14.20
N ASN A 134 21.59 -15.51 14.09
CA ASN A 134 21.85 -14.56 15.17
C ASN A 134 20.60 -14.27 16.00
N VAL A 135 19.42 -14.51 15.44
CA VAL A 135 18.14 -14.28 16.13
C VAL A 135 17.97 -15.25 17.33
N PRO A 136 17.70 -14.75 18.55
CA PRO A 136 17.44 -15.57 19.71
C PRO A 136 16.26 -16.53 19.50
N VAL A 137 16.32 -17.69 20.15
CA VAL A 137 15.29 -18.73 20.03
C VAL A 137 13.90 -18.22 20.40
N LEU A 138 13.78 -17.39 21.44
CA LEU A 138 12.50 -16.82 21.86
C LEU A 138 11.86 -15.96 20.75
N ILE A 139 12.68 -15.15 20.06
CA ILE A 139 12.24 -14.27 18.98
C ILE A 139 11.84 -15.09 17.74
N LYS A 140 12.55 -16.18 17.44
CA LYS A 140 12.15 -17.14 16.40
C LYS A 140 10.78 -17.73 16.67
N HIS A 141 10.51 -18.15 17.90
CA HIS A 141 9.20 -18.66 18.28
C HIS A 141 8.12 -17.57 18.16
N ALA A 142 8.40 -16.34 18.60
CA ALA A 142 7.48 -15.22 18.43
C ALA A 142 7.12 -14.97 16.94
N LEU A 143 8.11 -15.03 16.04
CA LEU A 143 7.89 -14.92 14.59
C LEU A 143 7.02 -16.06 14.05
N ILE A 144 7.33 -17.31 14.40
CA ILE A 144 6.56 -18.48 13.95
C ILE A 144 5.10 -18.37 14.43
N VAL A 145 4.89 -18.06 15.71
CA VAL A 145 3.54 -17.88 16.28
C VAL A 145 2.82 -16.72 15.63
N SER A 146 3.51 -15.61 15.33
CA SER A 146 2.93 -14.48 14.62
C SER A 146 2.42 -14.88 13.24
N VAL A 147 3.23 -15.59 12.46
CA VAL A 147 2.87 -16.07 11.12
C VAL A 147 1.69 -17.03 11.19
N LEU A 148 1.73 -18.02 12.08
CA LEU A 148 0.64 -18.98 12.25
C LEU A 148 -0.67 -18.29 12.68
N SER A 149 -0.60 -17.29 13.55
CA SER A 149 -1.76 -16.50 13.96
C SER A 149 -2.32 -15.69 12.78
N MET A 150 -1.46 -15.06 11.97
CA MET A 150 -1.91 -14.35 10.78
C MET A 150 -2.57 -15.28 9.76
N MET A 151 -1.95 -16.45 9.51
CA MET A 151 -2.54 -17.47 8.63
C MET A 151 -3.92 -17.91 9.14
N ALA A 152 -4.05 -18.19 10.43
CA ALA A 152 -5.34 -18.54 11.03
C ALA A 152 -6.39 -17.43 10.86
N CYS A 153 -6.02 -16.17 11.05
CA CYS A 153 -6.88 -15.01 10.80
C CYS A 153 -7.38 -15.00 9.34
N VAL A 154 -6.46 -15.07 8.37
CA VAL A 154 -6.79 -15.01 6.94
C VAL A 154 -7.71 -16.15 6.53
N TYR A 155 -7.42 -17.39 6.96
CA TYR A 155 -8.28 -18.53 6.64
C TYR A 155 -9.66 -18.42 7.28
N LEU A 156 -9.77 -17.89 8.51
CA LEU A 156 -11.08 -17.63 9.13
C LEU A 156 -11.89 -16.61 8.33
N LEU A 157 -11.25 -15.53 7.87
CA LEU A 157 -11.93 -14.47 7.12
C LEU A 157 -12.34 -14.88 5.71
N ILE A 158 -11.55 -15.70 5.03
CA ILE A 158 -11.85 -16.17 3.68
C ILE A 158 -12.90 -17.28 3.71
N VAL A 159 -12.73 -18.30 4.56
CA VAL A 159 -13.58 -19.50 4.55
C VAL A 159 -14.89 -19.27 5.31
N PHE A 160 -14.85 -18.46 6.38
CA PHE A 160 -15.98 -18.27 7.28
C PHE A 160 -16.41 -16.80 7.37
N ASN A 161 -16.29 -16.05 6.27
CA ASN A 161 -16.62 -14.62 6.23
C ASN A 161 -18.00 -14.29 6.83
N SER A 162 -19.04 -15.00 6.38
CA SER A 162 -20.43 -14.84 6.84
C SER A 162 -20.65 -15.20 8.32
N LYS A 163 -19.72 -15.94 8.94
CA LYS A 163 -19.72 -16.25 10.38
C LYS A 163 -18.79 -15.33 11.18
N CYS A 164 -17.96 -14.53 10.50
CA CYS A 164 -17.07 -13.56 11.13
C CYS A 164 -17.72 -12.18 11.23
N PHE A 165 -18.41 -11.76 10.17
CA PHE A 165 -19.07 -10.46 10.10
C PHE A 165 -20.53 -10.62 9.71
N ARG A 166 -21.37 -9.76 10.27
CA ARG A 166 -22.74 -9.59 9.83
C ARG A 166 -22.73 -8.72 8.57
N GLU A 167 -23.57 -9.06 7.59
CA GLU A 167 -23.83 -8.20 6.43
C GLU A 167 -24.34 -6.84 6.91
N TYR A 168 -23.69 -5.78 6.42
CA TYR A 168 -24.01 -4.41 6.81
C TYR A 168 -23.81 -3.47 5.63
N ASP A 169 -24.88 -2.82 5.21
CA ASP A 169 -24.89 -1.87 4.10
C ASP A 169 -24.63 -0.44 4.62
N LEU A 170 -24.13 0.44 3.75
CA LEU A 170 -23.92 1.86 4.00
C LEU A 170 -25.22 2.59 4.40
N MET A 171 -26.37 2.12 3.89
CA MET A 171 -27.68 2.68 4.22
C MET A 171 -28.23 2.21 5.56
N TYR A 172 -27.60 1.24 6.23
CA TYR A 172 -28.11 0.68 7.47
C TYR A 172 -27.80 1.57 8.67
N THR A 173 -28.77 1.64 9.58
CA THR A 173 -28.58 2.26 10.89
C THR A 173 -28.18 1.23 11.95
N ILE A 174 -27.27 1.60 12.85
CA ILE A 174 -26.80 0.74 13.96
C ILE A 174 -27.97 0.32 14.87
N LYS A 175 -28.97 1.20 15.00
CA LYS A 175 -30.13 0.97 15.85
C LYS A 175 -30.99 -0.18 15.34
N GLU A 176 -31.27 -0.23 14.04
CA GLU A 176 -32.17 -1.22 13.43
C GLU A 176 -31.44 -2.54 13.14
N ASN A 177 -30.22 -2.46 12.58
CA ASN A 177 -29.55 -3.64 12.03
C ASN A 177 -28.51 -4.28 12.96
N LEU A 178 -28.12 -3.60 14.04
CA LEU A 178 -27.14 -4.10 15.03
C LEU A 178 -27.68 -4.11 16.48
N GLY A 179 -28.99 -3.89 16.67
CA GLY A 179 -29.61 -3.85 17.99
C GLY A 179 -29.06 -2.74 18.88
N GLY A 180 -28.67 -1.61 18.26
CA GLY A 180 -28.15 -0.43 18.95
C GLY A 180 -26.69 -0.52 19.40
N LYS A 181 -25.96 -1.59 19.08
CA LYS A 181 -24.56 -1.76 19.48
C LYS A 181 -23.65 -2.04 18.29
N TRP A 182 -22.75 -1.11 18.00
CA TRP A 182 -21.85 -1.18 16.83
C TRP A 182 -21.00 -2.46 16.78
N TYR A 183 -20.56 -3.00 17.93
CA TYR A 183 -19.70 -4.18 17.98
C TYR A 183 -20.42 -5.49 17.61
N ASN A 184 -21.75 -5.47 17.47
CA ASN A 184 -22.51 -6.65 17.02
C ASN A 184 -22.28 -6.96 15.54
N ILE A 185 -21.63 -6.07 14.79
CA ILE A 185 -21.18 -6.35 13.42
C ILE A 185 -20.16 -7.49 13.41
N VAL A 186 -19.37 -7.62 14.48
CA VAL A 186 -18.38 -8.68 14.64
C VAL A 186 -19.00 -9.84 15.43
N LEU A 187 -19.24 -10.93 14.71
CA LEU A 187 -19.74 -12.18 15.26
C LEU A 187 -18.66 -12.88 16.11
N PRO A 188 -19.01 -13.88 16.94
CA PRO A 188 -18.05 -14.54 17.82
C PRO A 188 -16.80 -15.06 17.10
N LEU A 189 -16.95 -15.61 15.90
CA LEU A 189 -15.83 -16.10 15.09
C LEU A 189 -14.94 -14.96 14.56
N GLY A 190 -15.55 -13.82 14.24
CA GLY A 190 -14.82 -12.62 13.83
C GLY A 190 -13.99 -12.03 14.96
N ARG A 191 -14.45 -12.15 16.21
CA ARG A 191 -13.67 -11.74 17.38
C ARG A 191 -12.41 -12.57 17.55
N TRP A 192 -12.48 -13.87 17.26
CA TRP A 192 -11.29 -14.73 17.22
C TRP A 192 -10.35 -14.35 16.09
N ALA A 193 -10.86 -14.07 14.89
CA ALA A 193 -10.04 -13.60 13.77
C ALA A 193 -9.31 -12.29 14.10
N LEU A 194 -10.03 -11.30 14.66
CA LEU A 194 -9.44 -10.05 15.13
C LEU A 194 -8.43 -10.27 16.26
N GLY A 195 -8.68 -11.23 17.16
CA GLY A 195 -7.75 -11.62 18.22
C GLY A 195 -6.45 -12.18 17.64
N PHE A 196 -6.52 -13.09 16.67
CA PHE A 196 -5.34 -13.63 15.99
C PHE A 196 -4.56 -12.55 15.23
N PHE A 197 -5.26 -11.61 14.58
CA PHE A 197 -4.64 -10.45 13.97
C PHE A 197 -3.88 -9.59 14.99
N ALA A 198 -4.53 -9.26 16.11
CA ALA A 198 -3.91 -8.47 17.17
C ALA A 198 -2.68 -9.18 17.76
N VAL A 199 -2.76 -10.49 18.02
CA VAL A 199 -1.63 -11.30 18.51
C VAL A 199 -0.49 -11.29 17.51
N SER A 200 -0.77 -11.51 16.23
CA SER A 200 0.26 -11.46 15.18
C SER A 200 0.96 -10.12 15.12
N TYR A 201 0.17 -9.03 15.11
CA TYR A 201 0.69 -7.66 15.09
C TYR A 201 1.54 -7.35 16.33
N LEU A 202 1.09 -7.69 17.53
CA LEU A 202 1.83 -7.46 18.77
C LEU A 202 3.14 -8.25 18.83
N LEU A 203 3.15 -9.49 18.34
CA LEU A 203 4.38 -10.30 18.28
C LEU A 203 5.36 -9.77 17.22
N LEU A 204 4.86 -9.31 16.07
CA LEU A 204 5.70 -8.77 15.01
C LEU A 204 6.20 -7.35 15.34
N ALA A 205 5.30 -6.38 15.43
CA ALA A 205 5.65 -4.98 15.66
C ALA A 205 6.12 -4.72 17.10
N GLY A 206 5.45 -5.33 18.08
CA GLY A 206 5.77 -5.12 19.49
C GLY A 206 7.06 -5.81 19.90
N VAL A 207 7.19 -7.10 19.62
CA VAL A 207 8.33 -7.92 20.10
C VAL A 207 9.47 -7.97 19.09
N PHE A 208 9.22 -8.43 17.86
CA PHE A 208 10.27 -8.63 16.88
C PHE A 208 10.89 -7.31 16.40
N GLU A 209 10.09 -6.33 15.94
CA GLU A 209 10.63 -5.06 15.44
C GLU A 209 11.36 -4.27 16.54
N SER A 210 10.82 -4.24 17.76
CA SER A 210 11.49 -3.59 18.90
C SER A 210 12.82 -4.27 19.23
N TRP A 211 12.87 -5.60 19.22
CA TRP A 211 14.12 -6.35 19.41
C TRP A 211 15.10 -6.07 18.26
N ALA A 212 14.64 -6.18 17.01
CA ALA A 212 15.46 -5.99 15.82
C ALA A 212 16.03 -4.58 15.74
N LYS A 213 15.24 -3.55 16.11
CA LYS A 213 15.70 -2.16 16.21
C LYS A 213 16.82 -2.02 17.24
N ARG A 214 16.62 -2.55 18.45
CA ARG A 214 17.65 -2.52 19.52
C ARG A 214 18.92 -3.24 19.12
N GLU A 215 18.79 -4.39 18.46
CA GLU A 215 19.94 -5.16 17.98
C GLU A 215 20.67 -4.43 16.84
N THR A 216 19.93 -3.81 15.93
CA THR A 216 20.49 -2.98 14.84
C THR A 216 21.26 -1.79 15.42
N GLU A 217 20.71 -1.10 16.42
CA GLU A 217 21.40 -0.03 17.14
C GLU A 217 22.66 -0.53 17.87
N ARG A 218 22.66 -1.77 18.38
CA ARG A 218 23.85 -2.37 19.00
C ARG A 218 24.94 -2.62 17.96
N VAL A 219 24.60 -3.22 16.83
CA VAL A 219 25.53 -3.47 15.71
C VAL A 219 26.10 -2.16 15.17
N LEU A 220 25.26 -1.13 14.99
CA LEU A 220 25.72 0.20 14.54
C LEU A 220 26.70 0.84 15.52
N LYS A 221 26.50 0.68 16.84
CA LYS A 221 27.43 1.19 17.85
C LYS A 221 28.75 0.42 17.82
N GLU A 222 28.71 -0.90 17.70
CA GLU A 222 29.90 -1.75 17.58
C GLU A 222 30.72 -1.33 16.34
N GLU A 223 30.09 -1.19 15.16
CA GLU A 223 30.77 -0.77 13.93
C GLU A 223 31.28 0.69 13.98
N GLY A 224 30.54 1.60 14.61
CA GLY A 224 30.99 2.99 14.79
C GLY A 224 32.17 3.13 15.76
N THR A 225 32.38 2.16 16.65
CA THR A 225 33.54 2.12 17.55
C THR A 225 34.79 1.57 16.83
N ASP A 226 34.59 0.69 15.84
CA ASP A 226 35.66 0.14 15.01
C ASP A 226 36.14 1.12 13.92
N GLU A 227 35.23 1.89 13.28
CA GLU A 227 35.60 2.92 12.28
C GLU A 227 36.42 4.09 12.85
N GLU A 228 36.34 4.37 14.16
CA GLU A 228 37.19 5.38 14.81
C GLU A 228 38.65 4.89 15.01
N SER A 229 38.92 3.60 14.76
CA SER A 229 40.24 2.96 14.89
C SER A 229 40.91 2.61 13.55
N GLU A 230 40.20 2.71 12.42
CA GLU A 230 40.75 2.50 11.08
C GLU A 230 40.80 3.82 10.28
N PRO A 231 41.96 4.29 9.82
CA PRO A 231 42.02 5.45 8.93
C PRO A 231 41.30 5.13 7.62
N LEU A 232 40.19 5.83 7.41
CA LEU A 232 39.31 5.82 6.24
C LEU A 232 40.12 5.84 4.93
N LYS A 233 40.31 4.68 4.31
CA LYS A 233 40.75 4.59 2.92
C LYS A 233 39.56 4.90 2.01
N LEU A 234 39.45 6.18 1.64
CA LEU A 234 38.64 6.65 0.52
C LEU A 234 39.16 6.03 -0.78
N THR A 235 38.70 4.83 -1.13
CA THR A 235 38.86 4.29 -2.48
C THR A 235 37.63 3.49 -2.90
N GLU A 236 37.03 3.94 -4.00
CA GLU A 236 36.15 3.23 -4.93
C GLU A 236 34.71 2.93 -4.48
N ALA A 237 33.87 3.98 -4.50
CA ALA A 237 32.41 3.84 -4.61
C ALA A 237 31.88 4.64 -5.83
N ALA A 238 32.56 4.52 -6.97
CA ALA A 238 32.16 5.15 -8.23
C ALA A 238 32.19 4.15 -9.39
N THR A 239 31.53 2.99 -9.23
CA THR A 239 31.40 2.05 -10.34
C THR A 239 30.16 1.17 -10.23
N TYR A 240 28.97 1.75 -10.17
CA TYR A 240 27.75 1.08 -10.64
C TYR A 240 26.78 2.12 -11.22
N ALA A 241 26.85 2.28 -12.54
CA ALA A 241 25.86 2.91 -13.40
C ALA A 241 25.66 2.02 -14.63
#